data_AF-A0A9P8CR08-F1
#
_entry.id   AF-A0A9P8CR08-F1
#
_cell.length_a   1.000
_cell.length_b   1.000
_cell.length_c   1.000
_cell.angle_alpha   90.00
_cell.angle_beta   90.00
_cell.angle_gamma   90.00
#
_symmetry.space_group_name_H-M   'P 1'
#
loop_
_entity.id
_entity.type
_entity.pdbx_description
1 polymer ?
#
loop_
_entity_poly.entity_id
_entity_poly.type
_entity_poly.pdbx_seq_one_letter_code
_entity_poly.pdbx_strand_id
1 'polypeptide(L)'
;MVFKVGNVEVLLMPATPLDHPLAHYDGLNPGKTLLKRGHKSDPERAAFQADTILESDVEVRMRDGVVLRADIYRPAASETLTPTSTPLPSNANQSSLAAAQVHRRYTAMHELSALRRRVCLDAHQQARWHEA
;
A
#
# COMPACT_ATOMS: atom_id res chain seq x y z
N MET A 1 -17.90 32.08 -23.30
CA MET A 1 -16.56 32.68 -23.10
C MET A 1 -15.57 31.54 -22.94
N VAL A 2 -14.49 31.52 -23.71
CA VAL A 2 -13.43 30.49 -23.59
C VAL A 2 -12.48 30.92 -22.48
N PHE A 3 -12.29 30.08 -21.46
CA PHE A 3 -11.34 30.33 -20.39
C PHE A 3 -9.94 29.93 -20.86
N LYS A 4 -8.97 30.84 -20.76
CA LYS A 4 -7.58 30.61 -21.18
C LYS A 4 -6.65 30.68 -19.96
N VAL A 5 -5.76 29.70 -19.83
CA VAL A 5 -4.63 29.75 -18.90
C VAL A 5 -3.36 29.86 -19.72
N GLY A 6 -2.78 31.07 -19.76
CA GLY A 6 -1.74 31.39 -20.74
C GLY A 6 -2.25 31.23 -22.17
N ASN A 7 -1.61 30.33 -22.93
CA ASN A 7 -1.96 30.05 -24.34
C ASN A 7 -2.85 28.81 -24.51
N VAL A 8 -3.28 28.16 -23.42
CA VAL A 8 -4.09 26.93 -23.48
C VAL A 8 -5.55 27.25 -23.21
N GLU A 9 -6.42 26.75 -24.08
CA GLU A 9 -7.88 26.81 -23.89
C GLU A 9 -8.32 25.69 -22.95
N VAL A 10 -9.03 26.06 -21.89
CA VAL A 10 -9.46 25.13 -20.84
C VAL A 10 -10.98 25.07 -20.81
N LEU A 11 -11.52 23.87 -20.86
CA LEU A 11 -12.93 23.62 -20.63
C LEU A 11 -13.20 23.68 -19.12
N LEU A 12 -14.01 24.66 -18.71
CA LEU A 12 -14.53 24.73 -17.35
C LEU A 12 -15.84 23.95 -17.30
N MET A 13 -15.86 22.88 -16.51
CA MET A 13 -17.11 22.21 -16.13
C MET A 13 -17.50 22.63 -14.71
N PRO A 14 -18.78 22.88 -14.43
CA PRO A 14 -19.23 23.11 -13.07
C PRO A 14 -18.94 21.87 -12.22
N ALA A 15 -18.43 22.10 -11.00
CA ALA A 15 -18.24 21.02 -10.05
C ALA A 15 -19.60 20.44 -9.64
N THR A 16 -19.68 19.12 -9.48
CA THR A 16 -20.84 18.45 -8.92
C THR A 16 -21.06 18.95 -7.48
N PRO A 17 -22.26 19.46 -7.12
CA PRO A 17 -22.50 19.92 -5.76
C PRO A 17 -22.49 18.74 -4.78
N LEU A 18 -22.13 19.00 -3.51
CA LEU A 18 -21.99 17.97 -2.48
C LEU A 18 -23.30 17.23 -2.19
N ASP A 19 -24.44 17.91 -2.33
CA ASP A 19 -25.77 17.32 -2.12
C ASP A 19 -26.22 16.41 -3.28
N HIS A 20 -25.44 16.35 -4.35
CA HIS A 20 -25.77 15.51 -5.49
C HIS A 20 -25.51 14.03 -5.18
N PRO A 21 -26.38 13.08 -5.58
CA PRO A 21 -26.18 11.65 -5.33
C PRO A 21 -24.84 11.08 -5.84
N LEU A 22 -24.27 11.70 -6.88
CA LEU A 22 -22.98 11.32 -7.47
C LEU A 22 -21.76 11.88 -6.72
N ALA A 23 -21.96 12.78 -5.75
CA ALA A 23 -20.86 13.34 -4.98
C ALA A 23 -20.28 12.32 -3.97
N HIS A 24 -21.05 11.29 -3.61
CA HIS A 24 -20.66 10.24 -2.65
C HIS A 24 -20.05 10.79 -1.35
N TYR A 25 -20.53 11.96 -0.91
CA TYR A 25 -20.08 12.60 0.30
C TYR A 25 -21.09 12.35 1.42
N ASP A 26 -20.69 11.52 2.39
CA ASP A 26 -21.54 11.10 3.51
C ASP A 26 -21.47 12.05 4.72
N GLY A 27 -20.85 13.23 4.56
CA GLY A 27 -20.56 14.16 5.65
C GLY A 27 -19.26 13.84 6.38
N LEU A 28 -19.11 14.38 7.59
CA LEU A 28 -17.98 14.09 8.49
C LEU A 28 -18.36 12.93 9.41
N ASN A 29 -17.78 11.76 9.20
CA ASN A 29 -18.14 10.52 9.89
C ASN A 29 -16.90 9.76 10.40
N PRO A 30 -16.26 10.25 11.48
CA PRO A 30 -15.10 9.59 12.07
C PRO A 30 -15.49 8.23 12.65
N GLY A 31 -14.82 7.17 12.20
CA GLY A 31 -15.17 5.81 12.58
C GLY A 31 -14.09 4.79 12.28
N LYS A 32 -14.20 3.60 12.88
CA LYS A 32 -13.29 2.46 12.65
C LYS A 32 -14.10 1.27 12.15
N THR A 33 -13.75 0.77 10.97
CA THR A 33 -14.43 -0.35 10.30
C THR A 33 -13.43 -1.43 9.94
N LEU A 34 -13.78 -2.71 10.19
CA LEU A 34 -12.97 -3.84 9.76
C LEU A 34 -13.43 -4.32 8.37
N LEU A 35 -12.57 -4.11 7.37
CA LEU A 35 -12.74 -4.64 6.02
C LEU A 35 -12.12 -6.03 5.97
N LYS A 36 -12.95 -7.07 5.82
CA LYS A 36 -12.47 -8.45 5.69
C LYS A 36 -11.71 -8.64 4.39
N ARG A 37 -10.78 -9.59 4.37
CA ARG A 37 -10.12 -10.06 3.15
C ARG A 37 -11.15 -10.36 2.05
N GLY A 38 -10.86 -9.89 0.84
CA GLY A 38 -11.77 -10.01 -0.30
C GLY A 38 -12.79 -8.86 -0.43
N HIS A 39 -12.85 -7.93 0.52
CA HIS A 39 -13.68 -6.73 0.40
C HIS A 39 -13.26 -5.90 -0.83
N LYS A 40 -14.25 -5.33 -1.51
CA LYS A 40 -14.10 -4.46 -2.67
C LYS A 40 -14.95 -3.22 -2.49
N SER A 41 -14.37 -2.05 -2.79
CA SER A 41 -15.12 -0.78 -2.81
C SER A 41 -16.05 -0.68 -4.03
N ASP A 42 -15.67 -1.33 -5.14
CA ASP A 42 -16.48 -1.45 -6.36
C ASP A 42 -16.22 -2.84 -6.98
N PRO A 43 -17.21 -3.49 -7.62
CA PRO A 43 -17.04 -4.81 -8.22
C PRO A 43 -15.84 -4.95 -9.16
N GLU A 44 -15.51 -3.89 -9.91
CA GLU A 44 -14.43 -3.86 -10.90
C GLU A 44 -13.04 -3.60 -10.28
N ARG A 45 -13.00 -3.16 -9.02
CA ARG A 45 -11.74 -2.84 -8.32
C ARG A 45 -11.07 -4.08 -7.73
N ALA A 46 -9.76 -3.95 -7.52
CA ALA A 46 -8.97 -4.96 -6.83
C ALA A 46 -9.46 -5.14 -5.37
N ALA A 47 -9.52 -6.39 -4.93
CA ALA A 47 -9.95 -6.73 -3.57
C ALA A 47 -8.80 -6.62 -2.56
N PHE A 48 -9.14 -6.30 -1.30
CA PHE A 48 -8.16 -6.29 -0.21
C PHE A 48 -7.61 -7.70 0.05
N GLN A 49 -6.27 -7.81 0.13
CA GLN A 49 -5.57 -9.10 0.27
C GLN A 49 -5.48 -9.60 1.72
N ALA A 50 -5.75 -8.72 2.69
CA ALA A 50 -5.73 -9.02 4.12
C ALA A 50 -6.89 -8.31 4.82
N ASP A 51 -7.22 -8.78 6.02
CA ASP A 51 -8.15 -8.05 6.88
C ASP A 51 -7.55 -6.68 7.20
N THR A 52 -8.26 -5.63 6.83
CA THR A 52 -7.78 -4.25 6.84
C THR A 52 -8.70 -3.43 7.71
N ILE A 53 -8.13 -2.73 8.69
CA ILE A 53 -8.80 -1.73 9.48
C ILE A 53 -8.82 -0.44 8.66
N LEU A 54 -10.02 0.11 8.45
CA LEU A 54 -10.25 1.45 7.92
C LEU A 54 -10.60 2.36 9.11
N GLU A 55 -9.81 3.41 9.31
CA GLU A 55 -10.15 4.52 10.20
C GLU A 55 -10.48 5.73 9.34
N SER A 56 -11.75 6.15 9.35
CA SER A 56 -12.25 7.25 8.53
C SER A 56 -12.14 8.59 9.25
N ASP A 57 -11.91 9.66 8.49
CA ASP A 57 -11.91 11.07 8.95
C ASP A 57 -10.99 11.35 10.16
N VAL A 58 -9.81 10.74 10.20
CA VAL A 58 -8.86 10.91 11.30
C VAL A 58 -8.26 12.33 11.31
N GLU A 59 -8.24 12.98 12.47
CA GLU A 59 -7.55 14.26 12.66
C GLU A 59 -6.04 14.11 12.60
N VAL A 60 -5.42 14.75 11.62
CA VAL A 60 -3.98 14.91 11.56
C VAL A 60 -3.66 16.39 11.78
N ARG A 61 -3.21 16.71 13.00
CA ARG A 61 -2.83 18.08 13.38
C ARG A 61 -1.44 18.40 12.86
N MET A 62 -1.35 19.44 12.05
CA MET A 62 -0.08 19.93 11.52
C MET A 62 0.62 20.84 12.53
N ARG A 63 1.93 21.06 12.32
CA ARG A 63 2.75 22.00 13.13
C ARG A 63 2.15 23.40 13.15
N ASP A 64 1.58 23.83 12.03
CA ASP A 64 1.07 25.18 11.85
C ASP A 64 -0.39 25.32 12.37
N GLY A 65 -0.91 24.32 13.09
CA GLY A 65 -2.23 24.32 13.71
C GLY A 65 -3.39 23.91 12.80
N VAL A 66 -3.14 23.74 11.49
CA VAL A 66 -4.13 23.23 10.53
C VAL A 66 -4.46 21.77 10.81
N VAL A 67 -5.75 21.41 10.73
CA VAL A 67 -6.23 20.04 10.90
C VAL A 67 -6.54 19.46 9.52
N LEU A 68 -5.80 18.42 9.13
CA LEU A 68 -6.12 17.59 7.98
C LEU A 68 -7.01 16.44 8.41
N ARG A 69 -7.88 15.98 7.51
CA ARG A 69 -8.70 14.78 7.67
C ARG A 69 -8.27 13.77 6.64
N ALA A 70 -8.05 12.53 7.06
CA ALA A 70 -7.63 11.47 6.17
C ALA A 70 -8.15 10.11 6.65
N ASP A 71 -8.34 9.21 5.68
CA ASP A 71 -8.65 7.81 5.94
C ASP A 71 -7.36 6.99 6.06
N ILE A 72 -7.27 6.16 7.09
CA ILE A 72 -6.11 5.32 7.36
C ILE A 72 -6.50 3.85 7.15
N TYR A 73 -5.87 3.21 6.16
CA TYR A 73 -5.99 1.78 5.91
C TYR A 73 -4.76 1.07 6.47
N ARG A 74 -4.97 0.15 7.43
CA ARG A 74 -3.87 -0.66 7.99
C ARG A 74 -4.26 -2.13 8.15
N PRO A 75 -3.38 -3.10 7.91
CA PRO A 75 -3.68 -4.51 8.15
C PRO A 75 -3.99 -4.77 9.63
N ALA A 76 -5.03 -5.56 9.93
CA ALA A 76 -5.38 -5.89 11.32
C ALA A 76 -4.26 -6.65 12.06
N ALA A 77 -3.46 -7.43 11.32
CA ALA A 77 -2.35 -8.22 11.87
C ALA A 77 -1.14 -7.38 12.33
N SER A 78 -1.08 -6.08 12.01
CA SER A 78 0.06 -5.22 12.38
C SER A 78 -0.08 -4.51 13.73
N GLU A 79 -1.16 -4.76 14.51
CA GLU A 79 -1.29 -4.19 15.85
C GLU A 79 -0.26 -4.74 16.86
N THR A 80 0.43 -5.84 16.53
CA THR A 80 1.62 -6.29 17.28
C THR A 80 2.87 -5.55 16.79
N LEU A 81 2.92 -4.24 17.05
CA LEU A 81 4.22 -3.58 17.16
C LEU A 81 4.84 -4.10 18.46
N THR A 82 5.67 -5.13 18.37
CA THR A 82 6.62 -5.42 19.44
C THR A 82 7.41 -4.13 19.67
N PRO A 83 7.35 -3.51 20.87
CA PRO A 83 8.16 -2.35 21.13
C PRO A 83 9.60 -2.82 21.02
N THR A 84 10.26 -2.49 19.91
CA THR A 84 11.71 -2.66 19.80
C THR A 84 12.32 -1.55 20.64
N SER A 85 12.26 -1.73 21.97
CA SER A 85 13.25 -1.16 22.86
C SER A 85 14.56 -1.92 22.63
N THR A 86 15.18 -1.73 21.48
CA THR A 86 16.64 -1.85 21.45
C THR A 86 17.16 -0.57 22.08
N PRO A 87 17.62 -0.57 23.35
CA PRO A 87 18.49 0.49 23.80
C PRO A 87 19.64 0.57 22.81
N LEU A 88 19.93 1.78 22.33
CA LEU A 88 21.10 2.03 21.48
C LEU A 88 22.31 1.42 22.21
N PRO A 89 23.00 0.44 21.63
CA PRO A 89 24.17 -0.14 22.28
C PRO A 89 25.22 0.95 22.41
N SER A 90 25.48 1.36 23.64
CA SER A 90 26.65 2.15 23.98
C SER A 90 27.87 1.29 23.63
N ASN A 91 28.63 1.76 22.65
CA ASN A 91 30.06 1.53 22.45
C ASN A 91 30.64 0.17 22.89
N ALA A 92 30.67 -0.80 21.98
CA ALA A 92 31.87 -1.55 21.55
C ALA A 92 31.48 -2.89 20.90
N ASN A 93 32.12 -3.20 19.76
CA ASN A 93 32.22 -4.51 19.12
C ASN A 93 30.92 -5.12 18.51
N GLN A 94 30.40 -4.51 17.45
CA GLN A 94 29.28 -5.04 16.65
C GLN A 94 29.67 -5.64 15.29
N SER A 95 30.93 -5.59 14.88
CA SER A 95 31.29 -5.83 13.48
C SER A 95 31.31 -7.31 13.04
N SER A 96 31.47 -8.27 13.96
CA SER A 96 31.66 -9.68 13.56
C SER A 96 30.38 -10.54 13.57
N LEU A 97 29.40 -10.23 14.41
CA LEU A 97 28.18 -11.05 14.55
C LEU A 97 27.04 -10.62 13.62
N ALA A 98 26.93 -9.32 13.32
CA ALA A 98 25.92 -8.81 12.38
C ALA A 98 26.20 -9.25 10.93
N ALA A 99 27.47 -9.31 10.52
CA ALA A 99 27.85 -9.70 9.16
C ALA A 99 27.53 -11.18 8.86
N ALA A 100 27.72 -12.08 9.84
CA ALA A 100 27.43 -13.50 9.70
C ALA A 100 25.92 -13.80 9.57
N GLN A 101 25.06 -12.98 10.20
CA GLN A 101 23.61 -13.11 10.14
C GLN A 101 23.03 -12.59 8.81
N VAL A 102 23.59 -11.50 8.28
CA VAL A 102 23.17 -10.92 6.99
C VAL A 102 23.59 -11.82 5.82
N HIS A 103 24.77 -12.45 5.88
CA HIS A 103 25.23 -13.32 4.80
C HIS A 103 24.35 -14.58 4.62
N ARG A 104 23.86 -15.20 5.72
CA ARG A 104 22.95 -16.37 5.64
C ARG A 104 21.61 -16.07 4.97
N ARG A 105 21.13 -14.82 5.02
CA ARG A 105 19.88 -14.40 4.38
C ARG A 105 20.03 -14.15 2.87
N TYR A 106 21.20 -13.75 2.40
CA TYR A 106 21.43 -13.49 0.97
C TYR A 106 21.61 -14.77 0.14
N THR A 107 22.25 -15.81 0.69
CA THR A 107 22.47 -17.07 -0.04
C THR A 107 21.15 -17.80 -0.32
N ALA A 108 20.20 -17.79 0.62
CA ALA A 108 18.89 -18.43 0.45
C ALA A 108 17.99 -17.74 -0.62
N MET A 109 18.13 -16.42 -0.81
CA MET A 109 17.38 -15.69 -1.84
C MET A 109 17.89 -15.97 -3.25
N HIS A 110 19.20 -16.17 -3.43
CA HIS A 110 19.77 -16.49 -4.74
C HIS A 110 19.38 -17.90 -5.22
N GLU A 111 19.33 -18.89 -4.33
CA GLU A 111 18.89 -20.26 -4.66
C GLU A 111 17.41 -20.31 -5.07
N LEU A 112 16.53 -19.58 -4.39
CA LEU A 112 15.11 -19.48 -4.76
C LEU A 112 14.91 -18.75 -6.11
N SER A 113 15.74 -17.76 -6.41
CA SER A 113 15.70 -17.05 -7.70
C SER A 113 16.17 -17.92 -8.88
N ALA A 114 17.12 -18.84 -8.64
CA ALA A 114 17.62 -19.77 -9.65
C ALA A 114 16.61 -20.91 -9.93
N LEU A 115 15.94 -21.42 -8.88
CA LEU A 115 14.90 -22.45 -9.03
C LEU A 115 13.71 -21.95 -9.87
N ARG A 116 13.33 -20.67 -9.68
CA ARG A 116 12.19 -20.06 -10.38
C ARG A 116 12.44 -19.85 -11.88
N ARG A 117 13.69 -19.63 -12.30
CA ARG A 117 14.04 -19.52 -13.73
C ARG A 117 14.03 -20.87 -14.45
N ARG A 118 14.37 -21.96 -13.77
CA ARG A 118 14.38 -23.31 -14.34
C ARG A 118 12.97 -23.82 -14.67
N VAL A 119 12.01 -23.59 -13.76
CA VAL A 119 10.59 -23.96 -13.98
C VAL A 119 9.96 -23.23 -15.16
N CYS A 120 10.31 -21.97 -15.40
CA CYS A 120 9.77 -21.21 -16.55
C CYS A 120 10.34 -21.66 -17.91
N LEU A 121 11.59 -22.12 -17.97
CA LEU A 121 12.20 -22.59 -19.22
C LEU A 121 11.62 -23.93 -19.67
N ASP A 122 11.38 -24.87 -18.74
CA ASP A 122 10.77 -26.17 -19.05
C ASP A 122 9.32 -26.01 -19.55
N ALA A 123 8.56 -25.10 -18.96
CA ALA A 123 7.19 -24.78 -19.39
C ALA A 123 7.13 -24.18 -20.81
N HIS A 124 8.11 -23.35 -21.19
CA HIS A 124 8.20 -22.81 -22.55
C HIS A 124 8.65 -23.84 -23.58
N GLN A 125 9.49 -24.81 -23.18
CA GLN A 125 9.88 -25.91 -24.07
C GLN A 125 8.70 -26.87 -24.32
N GLN A 126 7.93 -27.25 -23.30
CA GLN A 126 6.75 -28.10 -23.47
C GLN A 126 5.64 -27.45 -24.30
N ALA A 127 5.44 -26.13 -24.19
CA ALA A 127 4.48 -25.41 -25.03
C ALA A 127 4.83 -25.46 -26.53
N ARG A 128 6.12 -25.50 -26.91
CA ARG A 128 6.55 -25.61 -28.31
C ARG A 128 6.38 -27.00 -28.94
N TRP A 129 6.25 -28.06 -28.15
CA TRP A 129 6.09 -29.43 -28.69
C TRP A 129 4.64 -29.79 -29.02
N HIS A 130 3.65 -29.02 -28.55
CA HIS A 130 2.22 -29.26 -28.82
C HIS A 130 1.68 -28.48 -30.03
N GLU A 131 2.52 -27.71 -30.72
CA GLU A 131 2.17 -26.92 -31.92
C GLU A 131 2.78 -27.49 -33.23
N ALA A 132 3.27 -28.73 -33.22
CA ALA A 132 3.80 -29.42 -34.41
C ALA A 132 3.00 -30.68 -34.75
#